data_AF-A0NZX9-F1
#
_entry.id   AF-A0NZX9-F1
#
_cell.length_a   1.000
_cell.length_b   1.000
_cell.length_c   1.000
_cell.angle_alpha   90.00
_cell.angle_beta   90.00
_cell.angle_gamma   90.00
#
_symmetry.space_group_name_H-M   'P 1'
#
loop_
_entity.id
_entity.type
_entity.pdbx_description
1 polymer ?
#
loop_
_entity_poly.entity_id
_entity_poly.type
_entity_poly.pdbx_seq_one_letter_code
_entity_poly.pdbx_strand_id
1 'polypeptide(L)' 'MANAQSHDEVIAALVPVCVSLSQADTERAAKLAKIRETSAYQRRNVLMETGWATVPGSDSSDRDLAQACLAALELDKS' A
#
# COMPACT_ATOMS: atom_id res chain seq x y z
N MET A 1 -16.44 2.22 -19.64
CA MET A 1 -15.86 3.22 -18.72
C MET A 1 -16.49 3.22 -17.31
N ALA A 2 -17.28 2.21 -16.91
CA ALA A 2 -17.78 2.11 -15.53
C ALA A 2 -16.81 1.37 -14.58
N ASN A 3 -16.16 0.31 -15.07
CA ASN A 3 -15.31 -0.55 -14.24
C ASN A 3 -14.03 0.12 -13.71
N ALA A 4 -13.49 1.11 -14.43
CA ALA A 4 -12.29 1.83 -14.00
C ALA A 4 -12.60 2.83 -12.87
N GLN A 5 -13.73 3.55 -12.99
CA GLN A 5 -14.20 4.46 -11.94
C GLN A 5 -14.52 3.70 -10.65
N SER A 6 -15.18 2.54 -10.76
CA SER A 6 -15.45 1.70 -9.60
C SER A 6 -14.18 1.13 -8.96
N HIS A 7 -13.13 0.87 -9.75
CA HIS A 7 -11.85 0.39 -9.22
C HIS A 7 -11.16 1.49 -8.40
N ASP A 8 -11.02 2.69 -8.96
CA ASP A 8 -10.37 3.81 -8.26
C ASP A 8 -11.09 4.19 -6.95
N GLU A 9 -12.43 4.14 -6.94
CA GLU A 9 -13.23 4.36 -5.72
C GLU A 9 -12.98 3.29 -4.66
N VAL A 10 -12.87 2.02 -5.07
CA VAL A 10 -12.50 0.92 -4.17
C VAL A 10 -11.10 1.11 -3.63
N ILE A 11 -10.13 1.48 -4.48
CA ILE A 11 -8.76 1.78 -4.04
C ILE A 11 -8.77 2.90 -3.00
N ALA A 12 -9.45 4.01 -3.27
CA ALA A 12 -9.55 5.13 -2.35
C ALA A 12 -10.17 4.73 -1.00
N ALA A 13 -11.20 3.89 -1.01
CA ALA A 13 -11.83 3.36 0.19
C ALA A 13 -10.93 2.40 0.99
N LEU A 14 -9.97 1.74 0.32
CA LEU A 14 -9.05 0.78 0.96
C LEU A 14 -7.76 1.42 1.48
N VAL A 15 -7.40 2.64 1.06
CA VAL A 15 -6.21 3.34 1.60
C VAL A 15 -6.21 3.41 3.14
N PRO A 16 -7.31 3.78 3.83
CA PRO A 16 -7.36 3.78 5.30
C PRO A 16 -7.13 2.39 5.91
N VAL A 17 -7.52 1.32 5.21
CA VAL A 17 -7.28 -0.07 5.64
C VAL A 17 -5.79 -0.38 5.58
N CYS A 18 -5.11 -0.02 4.49
CA CYS A 18 -3.65 -0.20 4.37
C CYS A 18 -2.89 0.53 5.49
N VAL A 19 -3.28 1.77 5.80
CA VAL A 19 -2.67 2.53 6.90
C VAL A 19 -2.93 1.85 8.25
N SER A 20 -4.13 1.35 8.48
CA SER A 20 -4.48 0.63 9.71
C SER A 20 -3.69 -0.66 9.86
N LEU A 21 -3.53 -1.44 8.78
CA LEU A 21 -2.68 -2.63 8.75
C LEU A 21 -1.22 -2.30 9.06
N SER A 22 -0.69 -1.22 8.46
CA SER A 22 0.66 -0.74 8.78
C SER A 22 0.79 -0.38 10.26
N GLN A 23 -0.19 0.31 10.84
CA GLN A 23 -0.16 0.69 12.27
C GLN A 23 -0.26 -0.50 13.22
N ALA A 24 -1.00 -1.54 12.85
CA ALA A 24 -1.14 -2.77 13.63
C ALA A 24 0.06 -3.73 13.49
N ASP A 25 0.93 -3.52 12.51
CA ASP A 25 2.09 -4.37 12.24
C ASP A 25 3.21 -4.15 13.27
N THR A 26 3.60 -5.21 13.98
CA THR A 26 4.69 -5.16 14.96
C THR A 26 6.04 -4.89 14.32
N GLU A 27 6.20 -5.23 13.04
CA GLU A 27 7.42 -5.01 12.24
C GLU A 27 7.35 -3.72 11.42
N ARG A 28 6.34 -2.87 11.65
CA ARG A 28 6.11 -1.63 10.89
C ARG A 28 7.37 -0.81 10.68
N ALA A 29 8.14 -0.57 11.73
CA ALA A 29 9.35 0.26 11.65
C ALA A 29 10.38 -0.33 10.68
N ALA A 30 10.63 -1.64 10.76
CA ALA A 30 11.57 -2.34 9.89
C ALA A 30 11.08 -2.38 8.43
N LYS A 31 9.80 -2.64 8.21
CA LYS A 31 9.18 -2.64 6.87
C LYS A 31 9.22 -1.26 6.23
N LEU A 32 8.91 -0.20 6.98
CA LEU A 32 9.01 1.18 6.50
C LEU A 32 10.46 1.59 6.18
N ALA A 33 11.43 1.16 6.99
CA ALA A 33 12.85 1.39 6.69
C ALA A 33 13.25 0.71 5.36
N LYS A 34 12.91 -0.57 5.18
CA LYS A 34 13.14 -1.32 3.93
C LYS A 34 12.52 -0.61 2.72
N ILE A 35 11.28 -0.13 2.85
CA ILE A 35 10.59 0.61 1.77
C ILE A 35 11.34 1.91 1.44
N ARG A 36 11.80 2.68 2.44
CA ARG A 36 12.51 3.94 2.23
C ARG A 36 13.86 3.75 1.54
N GLU A 37 14.60 2.72 1.94
CA GLU A 37 15.92 2.36 1.38
C GLU A 37 15.81 1.80 -0.04
N THR A 38 14.65 1.25 -0.39
CA THR A 38 14.38 0.74 -1.72
C THR A 38 14.23 1.87 -2.75
N SER A 39 14.74 1.64 -3.96
CA SER A 39 14.59 2.58 -5.07
C SER A 39 13.12 2.93 -5.34
N ALA A 40 12.83 4.17 -5.71
CA ALA A 40 11.45 4.67 -5.85
C ALA A 40 10.55 3.77 -6.72
N TYR A 41 11.09 3.23 -7.82
CA TYR A 41 10.35 2.35 -8.73
C TYR A 41 10.05 0.95 -8.15
N GLN A 42 10.78 0.52 -7.11
CA GLN A 42 10.60 -0.77 -6.43
C GLN A 42 9.77 -0.66 -5.14
N ARG A 43 9.62 0.54 -4.55
CA ARG A 43 8.91 0.75 -3.28
C ARG A 43 7.52 0.12 -3.27
N ARG A 44 6.79 0.24 -4.38
CA ARG A 44 5.46 -0.34 -4.53
C ARG A 44 5.50 -1.87 -4.36
N ASN A 45 6.47 -2.53 -4.98
CA ASN A 45 6.60 -3.97 -4.89
C ASN A 45 6.95 -4.40 -3.45
N VAL A 46 7.85 -3.67 -2.79
CA VAL A 46 8.19 -3.94 -1.37
C VAL A 46 7.01 -3.69 -0.44
N LEU A 47 6.17 -2.68 -0.71
CA LEU A 47 4.94 -2.46 0.07
C LEU A 47 3.87 -3.55 -0.20
N MET A 48 3.85 -4.16 -1.39
CA MET A 48 3.01 -5.34 -1.62
C MET A 48 3.51 -6.54 -0.80
N GLU A 49 4.83 -6.74 -0.72
CA GLU A 49 5.44 -7.82 0.08
C GLU A 49 5.13 -7.72 1.58
N THR A 50 4.77 -6.54 2.10
CA THR A 50 4.35 -6.41 3.50
C THR A 50 2.94 -6.96 3.75
N GLY A 51 2.15 -7.15 2.70
CA GLY A 51 0.73 -7.51 2.77
C GLY A 51 -0.22 -6.36 3.12
N TRP A 52 0.29 -5.13 3.30
CA TRP A 52 -0.57 -3.99 3.65
C TRP A 52 -1.48 -3.54 2.50
N ALA A 53 -1.09 -3.84 1.26
CA ALA A 53 -1.87 -3.55 0.06
C ALA A 53 -2.74 -4.73 -0.40
N THR A 54 -3.18 -5.60 0.51
CA THR A 54 -4.05 -6.73 0.18
C THR A 54 -5.52 -6.34 0.34
N VAL A 55 -6.32 -6.60 -0.69
CA VAL A 55 -7.77 -6.36 -0.67
C VAL A 55 -8.43 -7.38 0.28
N PRO A 56 -9.29 -6.97 1.22
CA PRO A 56 -10.01 -7.91 2.07
C PRO A 56 -10.81 -8.94 1.23
N GLY A 57 -10.56 -10.23 1.46
CA GLY A 57 -11.17 -11.31 0.67
C GLY A 57 -10.41 -11.67 -0.62
N SER A 58 -9.26 -11.06 -0.87
CA SER A 58 -8.28 -11.45 -1.89
C SER A 58 -7.04 -12.04 -1.23
N ASP A 59 -6.44 -13.03 -1.89
CA ASP A 59 -5.13 -13.58 -1.51
C ASP A 59 -3.96 -12.81 -2.15
N SER A 60 -4.26 -11.84 -3.01
CA SER A 60 -3.27 -11.07 -3.76
C SER A 60 -3.28 -9.59 -3.40
N SER A 61 -2.08 -9.02 -3.27
CA SER A 61 -1.90 -7.58 -3.10
C SER A 61 -2.21 -6.84 -4.39
N ASP A 62 -2.82 -5.67 -4.26
CA ASP A 62 -3.20 -4.79 -5.35
C ASP A 62 -2.15 -3.69 -5.56
N ARG A 63 -1.75 -3.49 -6.83
CA ARG A 63 -0.70 -2.53 -7.20
C ARG A 63 -1.13 -1.08 -7.03
N ASP A 64 -2.38 -0.76 -7.35
CA ASP A 64 -2.92 0.59 -7.27
C ASP A 64 -3.15 0.96 -5.80
N LEU A 65 -3.61 0.00 -4.99
CA LEU A 65 -3.66 0.15 -3.53
C LEU A 65 -2.26 0.37 -2.94
N ALA A 66 -1.26 -0.38 -3.41
CA ALA A 66 0.10 -0.20 -2.95
C ALA A 66 0.65 1.21 -3.26
N GLN A 67 0.39 1.70 -4.47
CA GLN A 67 0.78 3.05 -4.87
C GLN A 67 0.09 4.13 -4.03
N ALA A 68 -1.22 4.01 -3.83
CA ALA A 68 -2.00 4.96 -3.03
C ALA A 68 -1.59 4.93 -1.55
N CYS A 69 -1.27 3.75 -1.01
CA CYS A 69 -0.84 3.60 0.37
C CYS A 69 0.56 4.17 0.61
N LEU A 70 1.50 4.01 -0.31
CA LEU A 70 2.82 4.66 -0.23
C LEU A 70 2.70 6.18 -0.08
N ALA A 71 1.81 6.79 -0.87
CA ALA A 71 1.53 8.23 -0.80
C ALA A 71 0.93 8.61 0.56
N ALA A 72 -0.01 7.83 1.08
CA ALA A 72 -0.65 8.06 2.38
C ALA A 72 0.29 7.86 3.58
N LEU A 73 1.28 6.97 3.47
CA LEU A 73 2.33 6.76 4.47
C LEU A 73 3.44 7.83 4.39
N GLU A 74 3.34 8.76 3.44
CA GLU A 74 4.26 9.89 3.25
C GLU A 74 5.73 9.46 3.07
N LEU A 75 5.96 8.29 2.45
CA LEU A 75 7.29 7.74 2.27
C LEU A 75 8.09 8.42 1.14
N ASP A 76 7.40 9.17 0.28
CA ASP A 76 7.98 9.93 -0.81
C ASP A 76 8.34 11.38 -0.44
N LYS A 77 8.01 11.85 0.78
CA LYS A 77 8.35 13.20 1.28
C LYS A 77 9.76 13.30 1.88
N SER A 78 10.74 12.55 1.34
CA SER A 78 12.14 12.58 1.80
C SER A 78 12.93 13.72 1.17
#